data_AF-A0A7V2PUF2-F1
#
_entry.id   AF-A0A7V2PUF2-F1
#
_cell.length_a   1.000
_cell.length_b   1.000
_cell.length_c   1.000
_cell.angle_alpha   90.00
_cell.angle_beta   90.00
_cell.angle_gamma   90.00
#
_symmetry.space_group_name_H-M   'P 1'
#
loop_
_entity.id
_entity.type
_entity.pdbx_description
1 polymer ?
#
loop_
_entity_poly.entity_id
_entity_poly.type
_entity_poly.pdbx_seq_one_letter_code
_entity_poly.pdbx_strand_id
1 'polypeptide(L)' 'MESVEQKGKNWKTKILLLGALVGAITGAGAAYLLIQRAEHDEELHLSPGEGVKLGLSVFSFLKQISQLGD' A
#
# COMPACT_ATOMS: atom_id res chain seq x y z
N MET A 1 9.70 10.22 -38.44
CA MET A 1 9.15 10.77 -37.18
C MET A 1 8.33 9.68 -36.52
N GLU A 2 8.94 8.80 -35.72
CA GLU A 2 8.25 7.65 -35.09
C GLU A 2 8.73 7.39 -33.65
N SER A 3 9.67 8.18 -33.14
CA SER A 3 10.34 7.97 -31.85
C SER A 3 9.70 8.70 -30.67
N VAL A 4 8.56 9.38 -30.87
CA VAL A 4 7.93 10.23 -29.83
C VAL A 4 6.76 9.53 -29.10
N GLU A 5 6.18 8.46 -29.65
CA GLU A 5 4.99 7.80 -29.07
C GLU A 5 5.30 6.84 -27.88
N GLN A 6 6.55 6.48 -27.66
CA GLN A 6 6.95 5.53 -26.60
C GLN A 6 7.14 6.16 -25.21
N LYS A 7 7.19 7.50 -25.10
CA LYS A 7 7.54 8.17 -23.82
C LYS A 7 6.35 8.26 -22.85
N GLY A 8 5.12 8.41 -23.38
CA GLY A 8 3.90 8.62 -22.58
C GLY A 8 3.30 7.36 -21.95
N LYS A 9 3.50 6.18 -22.57
CA LYS A 9 3.05 4.89 -22.01
C LYS A 9 4.01 4.37 -20.95
N ASN A 10 5.31 4.55 -21.17
CA ASN A 10 6.36 4.00 -20.31
C ASN A 10 6.35 4.59 -18.89
N TRP A 11 6.12 5.91 -18.72
CA TRP A 11 6.13 6.51 -17.38
C TRP A 11 4.95 6.08 -16.50
N LYS A 12 3.75 5.90 -17.07
CA LYS A 12 2.54 5.47 -16.35
C LYS A 12 2.71 4.04 -15.88
N THR A 13 3.17 3.16 -16.78
CA THR A 13 3.49 1.77 -16.46
C THR A 13 4.60 1.67 -15.42
N LYS A 14 5.67 2.49 -15.53
CA LYS A 14 6.74 2.53 -14.52
C LYS A 14 6.25 2.97 -13.14
N ILE A 15 5.43 4.02 -13.07
CA ILE A 15 4.86 4.49 -11.80
C ILE A 15 3.96 3.42 -11.18
N LEU A 16 3.11 2.77 -12.00
CA LEU A 16 2.25 1.67 -11.53
C LEU A 16 3.08 0.49 -11.01
N LEU A 17 4.12 0.08 -11.74
CA LEU A 17 5.00 -1.01 -11.31
C LEU A 17 5.78 -0.66 -10.05
N LEU A 18 6.30 0.57 -9.95
CA LEU A 18 7.01 1.02 -8.76
C LEU A 18 6.08 1.06 -7.54
N GLY A 19 4.88 1.65 -7.70
CA GLY A 19 3.87 1.70 -6.63
C GLY A 19 3.41 0.31 -6.21
N ALA A 20 3.17 -0.59 -7.16
CA ALA A 20 2.80 -1.98 -6.87
C ALA A 20 3.92 -2.73 -6.14
N LEU A 21 5.18 -2.56 -6.55
CA LEU A 21 6.32 -3.19 -5.88
C LEU A 21 6.49 -2.66 -4.45
N VAL A 22 6.42 -1.35 -4.25
CA VAL A 22 6.51 -0.73 -2.93
C VAL A 22 5.35 -1.18 -2.03
N GLY A 23 4.12 -1.20 -2.55
CA GLY A 23 2.94 -1.66 -1.83
C GLY A 23 3.04 -3.14 -1.44
N ALA A 24 3.51 -4.00 -2.35
CA ALA A 24 3.72 -5.42 -2.08
C ALA A 24 4.78 -5.65 -0.99
N ILE A 25 5.93 -4.96 -1.06
CA ILE A 25 6.98 -5.06 -0.03
C ILE A 25 6.44 -4.60 1.32
N THR A 26 5.72 -3.47 1.35
CA THR A 26 5.13 -2.93 2.58
C THR A 26 4.11 -3.90 3.18
N GLY A 27 3.21 -4.45 2.36
CA GLY A 27 2.21 -5.42 2.79
C GLY A 27 2.83 -6.73 3.31
N ALA A 28 3.86 -7.24 2.62
CA ALA A 28 4.59 -8.42 3.06
C ALA A 28 5.31 -8.19 4.40
N GLY A 29 5.94 -7.02 4.59
CA GLY A 29 6.56 -6.65 5.86
C GLY A 29 5.55 -6.55 7.01
N ALA A 30 4.39 -5.93 6.78
CA ALA A 30 3.32 -5.87 7.76
C ALA A 30 2.82 -7.28 8.15
N ALA A 31 2.64 -8.17 7.18
CA ALA A 31 2.27 -9.57 7.43
C ALA A 31 3.35 -10.32 8.22
N TYR A 32 4.62 -10.11 7.92
CA TYR A 32 5.74 -10.72 8.66
C TYR A 32 5.76 -10.30 10.13
N LEU A 33 5.60 -9.00 10.41
CA LEU A 33 5.53 -8.49 11.79
C LEU A 33 4.32 -9.06 12.55
N LEU A 34 3.19 -9.24 11.85
CA LEU A 34 2.00 -9.84 12.43
C LEU A 34 2.22 -11.30 12.83
N ILE A 35 2.87 -12.07 11.96
CA ILE A 35 3.25 -13.47 12.22
C ILE A 35 4.22 -13.54 13.41
N GLN A 36 5.27 -12.72 13.40
CA GLN A 36 6.26 -12.68 14.48
C GLN A 36 5.61 -12.37 15.83
N ARG A 37 4.64 -11.45 15.86
CA ARG A 37 3.87 -11.13 17.07
C ARG A 37 3.04 -12.31 17.57
N ALA A 38 2.37 -13.01 16.65
CA ALA A 38 1.58 -14.20 16.95
C ALA A 38 2.43 -15.36 17.49
N GLU A 39 3.66 -15.50 17.00
CA GLU A 39 4.61 -16.53 17.43
C GLU A 39 5.22 -16.24 18.80
N HIS A 40 5.22 -14.98 19.27
CA HIS A 40 5.79 -14.57 20.55
C HIS A 40 4.76 -14.55 21.70
N ASP A 41 3.74 -15.43 21.63
CA ASP A 41 2.67 -15.62 22.63
C ASP A 41 1.78 -14.39 22.91
N GLU A 42 1.83 -13.35 22.07
CA GLU A 42 0.77 -12.35 22.06
C GLU A 42 -0.40 -12.88 21.24
N GLU A 43 -1.48 -13.32 21.91
CA GLU A 43 -2.74 -13.60 21.25
C GLU A 43 -3.10 -12.45 20.31
N LEU A 44 -3.35 -12.79 19.04
CA LEU A 44 -3.69 -11.84 17.99
C LEU A 44 -5.10 -11.29 18.20
N HIS A 45 -5.25 -10.44 19.20
CA HIS A 45 -6.50 -9.79 19.55
C HIS A 45 -6.60 -8.46 18.82
N LEU A 46 -7.20 -8.51 17.63
CA LEU A 46 -7.74 -7.32 16.98
C LEU A 46 -9.17 -7.12 17.47
N SER A 47 -9.37 -6.14 18.35
CA SER A 47 -10.71 -5.71 18.72
C SER A 47 -11.43 -5.10 17.51
N PRO A 48 -12.77 -5.16 17.47
CA PRO A 48 -13.55 -4.50 16.40
C PRO A 48 -13.20 -3.01 16.24
N GLY A 49 -12.91 -2.32 17.34
CA GLY A 49 -12.49 -0.92 17.32
C GLY A 49 -11.11 -0.69 16.66
N GLU A 50 -10.16 -1.61 16.84
CA GLU A 50 -8.86 -1.55 16.16
C GLU A 50 -9.00 -1.81 14.66
N GLY A 51 -9.86 -2.76 14.25
CA GLY A 51 -10.16 -2.99 12.84
C GLY A 51 -10.74 -1.76 12.15
N VAL A 52 -11.67 -1.06 12.80
CA VAL A 52 -12.22 0.22 12.29
C VAL A 52 -11.13 1.29 12.18
N LYS A 53 -10.29 1.46 13.20
CA LYS A 53 -9.17 2.43 13.16
C LYS A 53 -8.19 2.12 12.03
N LEU A 54 -7.86 0.85 11.81
CA LEU A 54 -6.98 0.43 10.70
C LEU A 54 -7.62 0.78 9.36
N GLY A 55 -8.89 0.42 9.16
CA GLY A 55 -9.63 0.72 7.93
C GLY A 55 -9.71 2.21 7.65
N LEU A 56 -10.02 3.03 8.66
CA LEU A 56 -10.03 4.50 8.54
C LEU A 56 -8.65 5.07 8.22
N SER A 57 -7.58 4.48 8.74
CA SER A 57 -6.20 4.91 8.45
C SER A 57 -5.86 4.67 6.98
N VAL A 58 -6.14 3.48 6.46
CA VAL A 58 -5.97 3.16 5.03
C VAL A 58 -6.84 4.06 4.16
N PHE A 59 -8.11 4.24 4.53
CA PHE A 59 -9.03 5.13 3.81
C PHE A 59 -8.53 6.58 3.78
N SER A 60 -8.07 7.12 4.91
CA SER A 60 -7.51 8.48 5.01
C SER A 60 -6.29 8.66 4.12
N PHE A 61 -5.40 7.66 4.07
CA PHE A 61 -4.25 7.68 3.17
C PHE A 61 -4.67 7.70 1.70
N LEU A 62 -5.60 6.83 1.30
CA LEU A 62 -6.13 6.80 -0.07
C LEU A 62 -6.82 8.11 -0.44
N LYS A 63 -7.58 8.71 0.50
CA LYS A 63 -8.17 10.04 0.34
C LYS A 63 -7.09 11.09 0.08
N GLN A 64 -6.02 11.12 0.87
CA GLN A 64 -4.92 12.09 0.67
C GLN A 64 -4.27 11.94 -0.70
N ILE A 65 -4.05 10.71 -1.17
CA ILE A 65 -3.55 10.47 -2.53
C ILE A 65 -4.54 10.99 -3.58
N SER A 66 -5.84 10.77 -3.40
CA SER A 66 -6.86 11.27 -4.33
C SER A 66 -6.93 12.80 -4.39
N GLN A 67 -6.52 13.50 -3.33
CA GLN A 67 -6.46 14.95 -3.27
C GLN A 67 -5.12 15.51 -3.77
N LEU A 68 -4.13 14.65 -4.01
CA LEU A 68 -2.83 15.04 -4.56
C LEU A 68 -3.00 15.33 -6.06
N GLY A 69 -3.16 16.61 -6.40
CA GLY A 69 -3.36 17.06 -7.79
C GLY A 69 -4.47 18.10 -7.96
N ASP A 70 -5.25 18.36 -6.90
CA ASP A 70 -6.07 19.57 -6.78
C ASP A 70 -5.23 20.78 -6.30
#